data_AF-A0A0A2MNF3-F1
#
_entry.id   AF-A0A0A2MNF3-F1
#
_cell.length_a   1.000
_cell.length_b   1.000
_cell.length_c   1.000
_cell.angle_alpha   90.00
_cell.angle_beta   90.00
_cell.angle_gamma   90.00
#
_symmetry.space_group_name_H-M   'P 1'
#
loop_
_entity.id
_entity.type
_entity.pdbx_description
1 polymer ?
#
loop_
_entity_poly.entity_id
_entity_poly.type
_entity_poly.pdbx_seq_one_letter_code
_entity_poly.pdbx_strand_id
1 'polypeptide(L)'
;MKKTILKSLAGLFTILLMVSCSTEETSVMPDENAAVTTSAAPSSNQLTARGSFWSGKIAEIDANGNAQFVINPQLIIDDFEAQLRDKGAFTDLTSVVIEKQAADNDPSDVGYIVIATDGNGFSMGTILERTGYSLSDGDGTTVGCRGCVDGCNLRYLLVDGHKFPYCREGNCGADCVRED
;
A
#
# COMPACT_ATOMS: atom_id res chain seq x y z
N MET A 1 -41.34 -32.24 16.34
CA MET A 1 -41.84 -30.91 16.73
C MET A 1 -41.05 -29.89 15.94
N LYS A 2 -41.66 -29.36 14.88
CA LYS A 2 -41.07 -28.46 13.88
C LYS A 2 -41.77 -27.09 14.06
N LYS A 3 -41.05 -25.99 13.86
CA LYS A 3 -41.54 -24.62 13.55
C LYS A 3 -41.87 -23.64 14.71
N THR A 4 -40.91 -23.29 15.56
CA THR A 4 -41.07 -22.11 16.45
C THR A 4 -39.87 -21.14 16.55
N ILE A 5 -38.72 -21.41 15.92
CA ILE A 5 -37.51 -20.57 16.03
C ILE A 5 -37.39 -19.57 14.87
N LEU A 6 -38.50 -18.96 14.41
CA LEU A 6 -38.47 -18.02 13.27
C LEU A 6 -39.28 -16.73 13.51
N LYS A 7 -39.52 -16.35 14.78
CA LYS A 7 -40.31 -15.15 15.10
C LYS A 7 -39.66 -14.16 16.08
N SER A 8 -38.44 -14.42 16.58
CA SER A 8 -37.79 -13.53 17.57
C SER A 8 -36.64 -12.68 17.03
N LEU A 9 -36.31 -12.74 15.74
CA LEU A 9 -35.16 -12.01 15.16
C LEU A 9 -35.56 -10.79 14.31
N ALA A 10 -36.68 -10.14 14.64
CA ALA A 10 -37.17 -8.93 13.97
C ALA A 10 -37.23 -7.69 14.89
N GLY A 11 -36.76 -7.81 16.14
CA GLY A 11 -36.88 -6.75 17.16
C GLY A 11 -35.58 -6.08 17.57
N LEU A 12 -34.49 -6.23 16.81
CA LEU A 12 -33.16 -5.70 17.18
C LEU A 12 -32.52 -4.84 16.09
N PHE A 13 -33.32 -4.07 15.34
CA PHE A 13 -32.80 -3.22 14.25
C PHE A 13 -33.30 -1.77 14.26
N THR A 14 -33.98 -1.32 15.32
CA THR A 14 -34.66 0.00 15.34
C THR A 14 -34.08 1.04 16.32
N ILE A 15 -32.94 0.80 16.97
CA ILE A 15 -32.42 1.70 18.03
C ILE A 15 -31.17 2.52 17.62
N LEU A 16 -30.63 2.38 16.40
CA LEU A 16 -29.38 3.07 16.02
C LEU A 16 -29.53 4.31 15.11
N LEU A 17 -30.74 4.85 14.92
CA LEU A 17 -30.98 6.02 14.04
C LEU A 17 -31.26 7.35 14.77
N MET A 18 -30.89 7.53 16.04
CA MET A 18 -31.11 8.80 16.77
C MET A 18 -29.83 9.58 17.11
N VAL A 19 -28.83 9.61 16.22
CA VAL A 19 -27.74 10.61 16.31
C VAL A 19 -27.66 11.40 15.00
N SER A 20 -28.66 12.24 14.76
CA SER A 20 -28.55 13.38 13.83
C SER A 20 -29.59 14.45 14.18
N CYS A 21 -29.10 15.46 14.87
CA CYS A 21 -29.64 16.82 15.07
C CYS A 21 -28.43 17.60 15.62
N SER A 22 -28.09 18.82 15.27
CA SER A 22 -28.61 19.80 14.33
C SER A 22 -27.51 20.87 14.29
N THR A 23 -27.17 21.39 13.12
CA THR A 23 -26.31 22.56 12.95
C THR A 23 -26.92 23.79 13.63
N GLU A 24 -26.16 24.44 14.50
CA GLU A 24 -26.32 25.86 14.82
C GLU A 24 -25.01 26.58 14.49
N GLU A 25 -25.01 27.38 13.42
CA GLU A 25 -24.03 28.45 13.25
C GLU A 25 -24.50 29.67 14.05
N THR A 26 -23.65 30.19 14.92
CA THR A 26 -23.71 31.59 15.33
C THR A 26 -22.29 32.13 15.42
N SER A 27 -22.07 33.15 14.59
CA SER A 27 -20.83 33.89 14.38
C SER A 27 -20.23 34.44 15.67
N VAL A 28 -18.92 34.26 15.84
CA VAL A 28 -18.11 35.10 16.73
C VAL A 28 -16.95 35.65 15.91
N MET A 29 -16.94 36.97 15.73
CA MET A 29 -15.84 37.73 15.12
C MET A 29 -14.55 37.54 15.96
N PRO A 30 -13.35 37.43 15.34
CA PRO A 30 -12.12 37.44 16.10
C PRO A 30 -11.70 38.88 16.43
N ASP A 31 -11.57 39.15 17.72
CA ASP A 31 -10.90 40.32 18.28
C ASP A 31 -9.37 40.12 18.15
N GLU A 32 -8.65 41.16 17.75
CA GLU A 32 -7.20 41.14 17.59
C GLU A 32 -6.52 41.19 18.98
N ASN A 33 -5.50 40.33 19.16
CA ASN A 33 -4.54 40.27 20.28
C ASN A 33 -4.90 39.37 21.48
N ALA A 34 -4.59 38.07 21.37
CA ALA A 34 -4.06 37.30 22.51
C ALA A 34 -3.33 36.04 22.02
N ALA A 35 -2.12 35.84 22.53
CA ALA A 35 -1.24 34.74 22.19
C ALA A 35 -1.54 33.47 23.00
N VAL A 36 -1.23 32.29 22.40
CA VAL A 36 -1.03 30.95 23.04
C VAL A 36 -2.34 30.30 23.54
N THR A 37 -2.83 29.13 23.11
CA THR A 37 -2.21 27.79 22.91
C THR A 37 -3.23 26.83 22.24
N THR A 38 -2.72 25.88 21.46
CA THR A 38 -3.27 24.52 21.15
C THR A 38 -4.55 24.31 20.33
N SER A 39 -4.39 23.37 19.38
CA SER A 39 -5.40 22.54 18.71
C SER A 39 -5.99 23.09 17.40
N ALA A 40 -5.12 23.27 16.40
CA ALA A 40 -5.55 23.41 15.01
C ALA A 40 -6.06 22.06 14.47
N ALA A 41 -7.24 22.11 13.86
CA ALA A 41 -7.86 21.09 13.04
C ALA A 41 -6.88 20.50 11.99
N PRO A 42 -7.10 19.26 11.50
CA PRO A 42 -6.24 18.67 10.49
C PRO A 42 -6.40 19.46 9.20
N SER A 43 -5.46 20.37 8.95
CA SER A 43 -5.25 21.01 7.67
C SER A 43 -4.92 19.92 6.65
N SER A 44 -5.82 19.71 5.70
CA SER A 44 -5.70 18.80 4.57
C SER A 44 -4.67 19.25 3.52
N ASN A 45 -3.59 19.92 3.94
CA ASN A 45 -2.50 20.38 3.08
C ASN A 45 -1.14 20.34 3.80
N GLN A 46 -0.94 19.38 4.69
CA GLN A 46 0.42 18.92 4.99
C GLN A 46 0.72 17.68 4.15
N LEU A 47 1.01 17.91 2.85
CA LEU A 47 2.16 17.21 2.28
C LEU A 47 3.33 17.64 3.16
N THR A 48 3.57 16.88 4.24
CA THR A 48 4.84 16.94 4.92
C THR A 48 5.83 16.71 3.79
N ALA A 49 6.78 17.63 3.61
CA ALA A 49 8.00 17.33 2.89
C ALA A 49 8.72 16.24 3.71
N ARG A 50 8.18 15.01 3.66
CA ARG A 50 8.81 13.79 4.10
C ARG A 50 10.04 13.74 3.21
N GLY A 51 11.24 13.87 3.79
CA GLY A 51 12.39 13.27 3.13
C GLY A 51 11.96 11.84 2.82
N SER A 52 11.76 11.54 1.54
CA SER A 52 11.10 10.31 1.14
C SER A 52 11.89 9.16 1.75
N PHE A 53 11.25 8.27 2.52
CA PHE A 53 11.98 7.14 3.11
C PHE A 53 12.65 6.28 2.02
N TRP A 54 12.17 6.38 0.77
CA TRP A 54 12.77 5.86 -0.46
C TRP A 54 14.19 6.37 -0.75
N SER A 55 14.52 7.59 -0.32
CA SER A 55 15.89 8.14 -0.44
C SER A 55 16.92 7.46 0.47
N GLY A 56 16.43 6.66 1.42
CA GLY A 56 17.25 5.95 2.39
C GLY A 56 17.40 4.47 2.08
N LYS A 57 18.06 3.78 3.02
CA LYS A 57 18.13 2.32 3.05
C LYS A 57 16.77 1.77 3.48
N ILE A 58 16.17 0.92 2.64
CA ILE A 58 14.88 0.26 2.87
C ILE A 58 15.07 -1.06 3.61
N ALA A 59 16.10 -1.82 3.22
CA ALA A 59 16.39 -3.12 3.79
C ALA A 59 17.89 -3.45 3.79
N GLU A 60 18.23 -4.51 4.51
CA GLU A 60 19.56 -5.10 4.53
C GLU A 60 19.50 -6.59 4.19
N ILE A 61 20.57 -7.09 3.57
CA ILE A 61 20.76 -8.51 3.29
C ILE A 61 21.60 -9.09 4.43
N ASP A 62 21.03 -10.06 5.15
CA ASP A 62 21.72 -10.76 6.23
C ASP A 62 22.81 -11.72 5.71
N ALA A 63 23.58 -12.31 6.63
CA ALA A 63 24.65 -13.26 6.28
C ALA A 63 24.16 -14.53 5.57
N ASN A 64 22.86 -14.84 5.66
CA ASN A 64 22.22 -15.98 5.00
C ASN A 64 21.63 -15.59 3.64
N GLY A 65 21.70 -14.32 3.25
CA GLY A 65 21.18 -13.80 2.00
C GLY A 65 19.71 -13.39 2.04
N ASN A 66 19.07 -13.35 3.21
CA ASN A 66 17.69 -12.89 3.37
C ASN A 66 17.63 -11.37 3.47
N ALA A 67 16.67 -10.75 2.79
CA ALA A 67 16.40 -9.33 2.92
C ALA A 67 15.50 -9.06 4.14
N GLN A 68 15.87 -8.09 4.96
CA GLN A 68 15.11 -7.66 6.14
C GLN A 68 14.90 -6.16 6.10
N PHE A 69 13.66 -5.71 6.32
CA PHE A 69 13.35 -4.28 6.40
C PHE A 69 14.12 -3.62 7.54
N VAL A 70 14.72 -2.46 7.26
CA VAL A 70 15.31 -1.58 8.29
C VAL A 70 14.41 -0.40 8.64
N ILE A 71 13.42 -0.11 7.79
CA ILE A 71 12.36 0.85 8.04
C ILE A 71 11.09 0.14 8.53
N ASN A 72 10.14 0.91 9.07
CA ASN A 72 8.83 0.38 9.39
C ASN A 72 8.10 -0.03 8.09
N PRO A 73 7.75 -1.31 7.89
CA PRO A 73 7.08 -1.75 6.66
C PRO A 73 5.72 -1.06 6.42
N GLN A 74 5.06 -0.58 7.47
CA GLN A 74 3.82 0.18 7.35
C GLN A 74 3.98 1.46 6.53
N LEU A 75 5.16 2.10 6.55
CA LEU A 75 5.41 3.30 5.75
C LEU A 75 5.35 3.01 4.25
N ILE A 76 5.75 1.80 3.85
CA ILE A 76 5.69 1.34 2.45
C ILE A 76 4.24 1.08 2.05
N ILE A 77 3.47 0.43 2.93
CA ILE A 77 2.03 0.22 2.74
C ILE A 77 1.31 1.56 2.57
N ASP A 78 1.49 2.48 3.51
CA ASP A 78 0.85 3.80 3.49
C ASP A 78 1.18 4.59 2.20
N ASP A 79 2.44 4.48 1.73
CA ASP A 79 2.89 5.15 0.50
C ASP A 79 2.28 4.52 -0.75
N PHE A 80 2.26 3.19 -0.84
CA PHE A 80 1.60 2.50 -1.95
C PHE A 80 0.10 2.77 -1.98
N GLU A 81 -0.59 2.76 -0.83
CA GLU A 81 -2.00 3.13 -0.76
C GLU A 81 -2.26 4.59 -1.16
N ALA A 82 -1.34 5.51 -0.82
CA ALA A 82 -1.41 6.88 -1.30
C ALA A 82 -1.29 6.95 -2.82
N GLN A 83 -0.31 6.26 -3.42
CA GLN A 83 -0.14 6.18 -4.86
C GLN A 83 -1.36 5.58 -5.58
N LEU A 84 -1.97 4.53 -5.01
CA LEU A 84 -3.20 3.93 -5.56
C LEU A 84 -4.35 4.92 -5.53
N ARG A 85 -4.52 5.64 -4.41
CA ARG A 85 -5.57 6.65 -4.24
C ARG A 85 -5.43 7.78 -5.26
N ASP A 86 -4.21 8.22 -5.52
CA ASP A 86 -3.91 9.25 -6.51
C ASP A 86 -4.27 8.79 -7.94
N LYS A 87 -4.22 7.48 -8.19
CA LYS A 87 -4.64 6.83 -9.44
C LYS A 87 -6.13 6.46 -9.48
N GLY A 88 -6.89 6.74 -8.41
CA GLY A 88 -8.31 6.40 -8.31
C GLY A 88 -8.61 4.95 -7.94
N ALA A 89 -7.59 4.18 -7.57
CA ALA A 89 -7.73 2.82 -7.04
C ALA A 89 -7.77 2.85 -5.50
N PHE A 90 -8.84 2.32 -4.90
CA PHE A 90 -8.97 2.22 -3.45
C PHE A 90 -8.83 0.76 -3.04
N THR A 91 -7.73 0.42 -2.39
CA THR A 91 -7.44 -0.94 -1.89
C THR A 91 -6.60 -0.82 -0.64
N ASP A 92 -6.93 -1.63 0.38
CA ASP A 92 -6.19 -1.70 1.62
C ASP A 92 -5.14 -2.82 1.52
N LEU A 93 -3.87 -2.46 1.57
CA LEU A 93 -2.76 -3.40 1.51
C LEU A 93 -2.51 -3.94 2.92
N THR A 94 -2.49 -5.26 3.07
CA THR A 94 -2.48 -5.93 4.39
C THR A 94 -1.12 -6.45 4.78
N SER A 95 -0.22 -6.68 3.82
CA SER A 95 1.13 -7.18 4.07
C SER A 95 2.13 -6.65 3.06
N VAL A 96 3.40 -6.64 3.43
CA VAL A 96 4.51 -6.26 2.56
C VAL A 96 5.71 -7.17 2.82
N VAL A 97 6.37 -7.60 1.75
CA VAL A 97 7.50 -8.52 1.75
C VAL A 97 8.59 -8.03 0.80
N ILE A 98 9.82 -8.53 0.98
CA ILE A 98 10.90 -8.38 0.00
C ILE A 98 11.16 -9.75 -0.60
N GLU A 99 11.00 -9.84 -1.91
CA GLU A 99 11.26 -11.05 -2.66
C GLU A 99 12.55 -10.93 -3.47
N LYS A 100 13.39 -11.95 -3.36
CA LYS A 100 14.55 -12.12 -4.23
C LYS A 100 14.12 -12.90 -5.47
N GLN A 101 14.21 -12.28 -6.64
CA GLN A 101 13.74 -12.87 -7.89
C GLN A 101 14.77 -12.74 -9.01
N ALA A 102 14.86 -13.76 -9.86
CA ALA A 102 15.64 -13.70 -11.09
C ALA A 102 14.82 -13.06 -12.23
N ALA A 103 15.48 -12.30 -13.11
CA ALA A 103 14.83 -11.69 -14.27
C ALA A 103 14.29 -12.79 -15.20
N ASP A 104 13.09 -12.59 -15.76
CA ASP A 104 12.47 -13.64 -16.58
C ASP A 104 13.20 -13.91 -17.91
N ASN A 105 13.95 -12.94 -18.41
CA ASN A 105 14.75 -13.06 -19.63
C ASN A 105 16.26 -13.24 -19.40
N ASP A 106 16.72 -13.11 -18.16
CA ASP A 106 18.10 -13.41 -17.75
C ASP A 106 18.12 -13.96 -16.31
N PRO A 107 18.06 -15.30 -16.15
CA PRO A 107 18.04 -15.91 -14.82
C PRO A 107 19.30 -15.69 -13.97
N SER A 108 20.38 -15.17 -14.56
CA SER A 108 21.62 -14.85 -13.84
C SER A 108 21.55 -13.49 -13.15
N ASP A 109 20.71 -12.57 -13.64
CA ASP A 109 20.40 -11.33 -12.96
C ASP A 109 19.39 -11.59 -11.85
N VAL A 110 19.78 -11.27 -10.62
CA VAL A 110 18.92 -11.43 -9.44
C VAL A 110 18.72 -10.06 -8.79
N GLY A 111 17.46 -9.72 -8.57
CA GLY A 111 17.00 -8.47 -8.00
C GLY A 111 16.16 -8.71 -6.76
N TYR A 112 15.86 -7.61 -6.08
CA TYR A 112 14.99 -7.59 -4.91
C TYR A 112 13.80 -6.71 -5.26
N ILE A 113 12.60 -7.18 -4.93
CA ILE A 113 11.36 -6.45 -5.17
C ILE A 113 10.67 -6.33 -3.82
N VAL A 114 10.27 -5.12 -3.47
CA VAL A 114 9.32 -4.93 -2.35
C VAL A 114 7.91 -5.04 -2.91
N ILE A 115 7.10 -5.93 -2.33
CA ILE A 115 5.76 -6.24 -2.80
C ILE A 115 4.82 -6.13 -1.62
N ALA A 116 3.81 -5.27 -1.75
CA ALA A 116 2.67 -5.23 -0.85
C ALA A 116 1.46 -5.90 -1.50
N THR A 117 0.61 -6.56 -0.71
CA THR A 117 -0.60 -7.23 -1.19
C THR A 117 -1.78 -7.00 -0.26
N ASP A 118 -2.98 -6.99 -0.84
CA ASP A 118 -4.25 -6.95 -0.10
C ASP A 118 -4.71 -8.35 0.38
N GLY A 119 -4.03 -9.42 -0.06
CA GLY A 119 -4.42 -10.80 0.20
C GLY A 119 -5.62 -11.30 -0.60
N ASN A 120 -6.17 -10.47 -1.50
CA ASN A 120 -7.35 -10.74 -2.32
C ASN A 120 -7.06 -10.66 -3.82
N GLY A 121 -5.78 -10.75 -4.22
CA GLY A 121 -5.35 -10.77 -5.61
C GLY A 121 -4.87 -9.42 -6.16
N PHE A 122 -4.77 -8.39 -5.33
CA PHE A 122 -4.05 -7.17 -5.66
C PHE A 122 -2.65 -7.18 -5.03
N SER A 123 -1.67 -6.74 -5.78
CA SER A 123 -0.33 -6.44 -5.29
C SER A 123 0.23 -5.18 -5.94
N MET A 124 1.13 -4.50 -5.24
CA MET A 124 1.87 -3.37 -5.75
C MET A 124 3.31 -3.47 -5.29
N GLY A 125 4.26 -3.10 -6.14
CA GLY A 125 5.66 -3.21 -5.79
C GLY A 125 6.59 -2.37 -6.63
N THR A 126 7.83 -2.25 -6.17
CA THR A 126 8.94 -1.59 -6.86
C THR A 126 10.21 -2.42 -6.72
N ILE A 127 11.14 -2.23 -7.64
CA ILE A 127 12.45 -2.87 -7.63
C ILE A 127 13.38 -2.11 -6.71
N LEU A 128 14.10 -2.83 -5.86
CA LEU A 128 15.14 -2.29 -4.99
C LEU A 128 16.51 -2.45 -5.65
N GLU A 129 17.33 -1.41 -5.54
CA GLU A 129 18.73 -1.45 -5.94
C GLU A 129 19.61 -1.93 -4.79
N ARG A 130 20.61 -2.76 -5.11
CA ARG A 130 21.54 -3.32 -4.13
C ARG A 130 22.87 -2.59 -4.16
N THR A 131 23.24 -2.00 -3.04
CA THR A 131 24.59 -1.47 -2.78
C THR A 131 25.24 -2.22 -1.62
N GLY A 132 26.11 -3.19 -1.93
CA GLY A 132 26.73 -4.06 -0.93
C GLY A 132 25.70 -4.95 -0.22
N TYR A 133 25.46 -4.71 1.07
CA TYR A 133 24.41 -5.38 1.86
C TYR A 133 23.15 -4.53 2.01
N SER A 134 23.13 -3.30 1.50
CA SER A 134 21.97 -2.40 1.59
C SER A 134 21.09 -2.52 0.36
N LEU A 135 19.78 -2.41 0.58
CA LEU A 135 18.76 -2.27 -0.46
C LEU A 135 18.11 -0.89 -0.32
N SER A 136 18.09 -0.12 -1.39
CA SER A 136 17.47 1.19 -1.50
C SER A 136 16.44 1.20 -2.63
N ASP A 137 15.68 2.28 -2.77
CA ASP A 137 14.87 2.48 -3.96
C ASP A 137 15.74 2.39 -5.22
N GLY A 138 15.18 1.79 -6.28
CA GLY A 138 15.81 1.71 -7.58
C GLY A 138 15.49 2.95 -8.41
N ASP A 139 14.61 2.78 -9.38
CA ASP A 139 14.14 3.85 -10.25
C ASP A 139 12.83 4.52 -9.76
N GLY A 140 12.28 4.05 -8.64
CA GLY A 140 10.99 4.50 -8.11
C GLY A 140 9.79 4.03 -8.91
N THR A 141 9.98 3.18 -9.93
CA THR A 141 8.87 2.68 -10.76
C THR A 141 8.04 1.68 -9.98
N THR A 142 6.84 2.08 -9.60
CA THR A 142 5.86 1.20 -8.96
C THR A 142 4.92 0.58 -10.01
N VAL A 143 4.63 -0.70 -9.84
CA VAL A 143 3.68 -1.43 -10.68
C VAL A 143 2.62 -2.06 -9.78
N GLY A 144 1.35 -1.83 -10.12
CA GLY A 144 0.21 -2.51 -9.53
C GLY A 144 -0.23 -3.69 -10.40
N CYS A 145 -0.52 -4.82 -9.78
CA CYS A 145 -0.95 -6.05 -10.42
C CYS A 145 -2.24 -6.52 -9.74
N ARG A 146 -3.33 -6.60 -10.53
CA ARG A 146 -4.61 -7.14 -10.08
C ARG A 146 -4.92 -8.43 -10.81
N GLY A 147 -5.35 -9.45 -10.08
CA GLY A 147 -5.87 -10.69 -10.63
C GLY A 147 -6.42 -11.58 -9.54
N CYS A 148 -6.20 -12.87 -9.68
CA CYS A 148 -6.57 -13.89 -8.71
C CYS A 148 -5.49 -14.04 -7.64
N VAL A 149 -5.92 -14.54 -6.47
CA VAL A 149 -5.14 -14.65 -5.23
C VAL A 149 -3.75 -15.27 -5.43
N ASP A 150 -3.61 -16.25 -6.33
CA ASP A 150 -2.35 -16.98 -6.56
C ASP A 150 -1.68 -16.67 -7.92
N GLY A 151 -2.22 -15.74 -8.71
CA GLY A 151 -1.96 -15.74 -10.15
C GLY A 151 -1.24 -14.53 -10.73
N CYS A 152 -1.50 -13.32 -10.27
CA CYS A 152 -0.90 -12.11 -10.85
C CYS A 152 0.32 -11.70 -10.02
N ASN A 153 1.49 -12.16 -10.45
CA ASN A 153 2.73 -12.02 -9.69
C ASN A 153 3.58 -10.88 -10.24
N LEU A 154 4.10 -10.04 -9.35
CA LEU A 154 5.05 -9.01 -9.74
C LEU A 154 6.41 -9.64 -10.05
N ARG A 155 6.89 -9.38 -11.26
CA ARG A 155 8.14 -9.91 -11.85
C ARG A 155 8.91 -8.76 -12.48
N TYR A 156 10.10 -9.05 -13.03
CA TYR A 156 10.82 -8.05 -13.83
C TYR A 156 11.58 -8.67 -15.01
N LEU A 157 11.87 -7.82 -15.98
CA LEU A 157 12.75 -8.08 -17.11
C LEU A 157 14.02 -7.22 -16.99
N LEU A 158 15.13 -7.72 -17.52
CA LEU A 158 16.36 -6.93 -17.70
C LEU A 158 16.48 -6.52 -19.18
N VAL A 159 16.34 -5.24 -19.48
CA VAL A 159 16.48 -4.72 -20.85
C VAL A 159 17.53 -3.61 -20.83
N ASP A 160 18.60 -3.76 -21.61
CA ASP A 160 19.71 -2.81 -21.71
C ASP A 160 20.32 -2.40 -20.35
N GLY A 161 20.39 -3.34 -19.40
CA GLY A 161 20.90 -3.11 -18.05
C GLY A 161 19.91 -2.48 -17.08
N HIS A 162 18.70 -2.15 -17.54
CA HIS A 162 17.62 -1.61 -16.72
C HIS A 162 16.62 -2.70 -16.34
N LYS A 163 16.13 -2.64 -15.10
CA LYS A 163 15.15 -3.60 -14.57
C LYS A 163 13.75 -3.02 -14.73
N PHE A 164 12.88 -3.74 -15.42
CA PHE A 164 11.51 -3.31 -15.71
C PHE A 164 10.51 -4.19 -14.96
N PRO A 165 9.84 -3.69 -13.91
CA PRO A 165 8.81 -4.44 -13.22
C PRO A 165 7.58 -4.63 -14.12
N TYR A 166 6.92 -5.78 -14.02
CA TYR A 166 5.70 -6.08 -14.75
C TYR A 166 4.84 -7.15 -14.05
N CYS A 167 3.57 -7.24 -14.44
CA CYS A 167 2.65 -8.24 -13.93
C CYS A 167 2.68 -9.50 -14.79
N ARG A 168 3.04 -10.64 -14.20
CA ARG A 168 3.02 -11.95 -14.87
C ARG A 168 1.76 -12.70 -14.49
N GLU A 169 1.03 -13.14 -15.51
CA GLU A 169 -0.24 -13.88 -15.42
C GLU A 169 -0.19 -15.18 -14.62
N GLY A 170 0.99 -15.77 -14.41
CA GLY A 170 1.16 -16.96 -13.57
C GLY A 170 0.11 -18.06 -13.84
N ASN A 171 -0.58 -18.49 -12.78
CA ASN A 171 -1.69 -19.45 -12.86
C ASN A 171 -3.07 -18.79 -13.05
N CYS A 172 -3.12 -17.48 -13.22
CA CYS A 172 -4.34 -16.71 -13.36
C CYS A 172 -4.98 -16.79 -14.74
N GLY A 173 -4.25 -17.30 -15.74
CA GLY A 173 -4.63 -17.08 -17.13
C GLY A 173 -4.64 -15.59 -17.47
N ALA A 174 -5.52 -15.18 -18.39
CA ALA A 174 -5.56 -13.83 -18.96
C ALA A 174 -6.20 -12.75 -18.05
N ASP A 175 -6.41 -13.04 -16.76
CA ASP A 175 -7.11 -12.15 -15.82
C ASP A 175 -6.15 -11.21 -15.04
N CYS A 176 -4.87 -11.15 -15.44
CA CYS A 176 -3.89 -10.28 -14.80
C CYS A 176 -3.89 -8.91 -15.48
N VAL A 177 -4.30 -7.90 -14.72
CA VAL A 177 -4.37 -6.50 -15.16
C VAL A 177 -3.25 -5.73 -14.49
N ARG A 178 -2.48 -5.02 -15.32
CA ARG A 178 -1.53 -4.02 -14.83
C ARG A 178 -2.29 -2.73 -14.57
N GLU A 179 -2.14 -2.21 -13.36
CA GLU A 179 -2.65 -0.91 -12.95
C GLU A 179 -1.50 0.11 -13.04
N ASP A 180 -1.63 1.06 -13.96
CA ASP A 180 -0.66 2.14 -14.24
C ASP A 180 -0.91 3.39 -13.39
#